data_AF-A0AAW4MTY5-F1
#
_entry.id   AF-A0AAW4MTY5-F1
#
_cell.length_a   1.000
_cell.length_b   1.000
_cell.length_c   1.000
_cell.angle_alpha   90.00
_cell.angle_beta   90.00
_cell.angle_gamma   90.00
#
_symmetry.space_group_name_H-M   'P 1'
#
loop_
_entity.id
_entity.type
_entity.pdbx_description
1 polymer ?
#
loop_
_entity_poly.entity_id
_entity_poly.type
_entity_poly.pdbx_seq_one_letter_code
_entity_poly.pdbx_strand_id
1 'polypeptide(L)'
;MKMVFCDIDGTLYRENEQISPLNKEALTRFRDAGGQVVYCTGRHILEMNKILEQDGYPFDYLVLNNGGAILDSNKETLYEKHI
;
A
#
# COMPACT_ATOMS: atom_id res chain seq x y z
N MET A 1 -16.73 -1.43 8.01
CA MET A 1 -15.39 -0.82 7.92
C MET A 1 -15.28 -0.16 6.55
N LYS A 2 -14.80 1.08 6.42
CA LYS A 2 -14.70 1.76 5.11
C LYS A 2 -13.30 1.68 4.50
N MET A 3 -12.27 1.74 5.33
CA MET A 3 -10.87 1.76 4.90
C MET A 3 -10.04 0.89 5.84
N VAL A 4 -8.95 0.31 5.31
CA VAL A 4 -7.89 -0.32 6.10
C VAL A 4 -6.56 0.34 5.75
N PHE A 5 -5.83 0.74 6.80
CA PHE A 5 -4.48 1.32 6.68
C PHE A 5 -3.50 0.29 7.21
N CYS A 6 -2.50 -0.06 6.41
CA CYS A 6 -1.56 -1.10 6.77
C CYS A 6 -0.12 -0.66 6.47
N ASP A 7 0.75 -0.91 7.43
CA ASP A 7 2.18 -0.79 7.23
C ASP A 7 2.70 -1.90 6.31
N ILE A 8 3.86 -1.66 5.68
CA ILE A 8 4.50 -2.61 4.76
C ILE A 8 5.55 -3.43 5.50
N ASP A 9 6.68 -2.83 5.86
CA ASP A 9 7.87 -3.55 6.33
C ASP A 9 7.70 -4.09 7.76
N GLY A 10 7.83 -5.41 7.92
CA GLY A 10 7.57 -6.08 9.20
C GLY A 10 6.09 -6.32 9.50
N THR A 11 5.18 -5.78 8.68
CA THR A 11 3.73 -5.92 8.81
C THR A 11 3.15 -6.82 7.72
N LEU A 12 3.04 -6.31 6.49
CA LEU A 12 2.63 -7.09 5.31
C LEU A 12 3.81 -7.82 4.68
N TYR A 13 4.96 -7.14 4.56
CA TYR A 13 6.23 -7.65 4.07
C TYR A 13 7.01 -8.26 5.23
N ARG A 14 7.04 -9.60 5.33
CA ARG A 14 7.81 -10.34 6.36
C ARG A 14 9.08 -10.96 5.77
N GLU A 15 9.91 -11.59 6.60
CA GLU A 15 11.30 -12.04 6.35
C GLU A 15 11.60 -12.77 5.01
N ASN A 16 10.59 -13.25 4.30
CA ASN A 16 10.74 -13.82 2.95
C ASN A 16 10.58 -12.79 1.81
N GLU A 17 10.53 -11.49 2.16
CA GLU A 17 10.39 -10.37 1.22
C GLU A 17 9.22 -10.51 0.25
N GLN A 18 8.13 -11.14 0.70
CA GLN A 18 6.90 -11.31 -0.03
C GLN A 18 5.72 -11.22 0.93
N ILE A 19 4.64 -10.60 0.48
CA ILE A 19 3.38 -10.63 1.23
C ILE A 19 2.68 -11.97 0.93
N SER A 20 2.04 -12.56 1.95
CA SER A 20 1.43 -13.87 1.83
C SER A 20 0.19 -13.89 0.90
N PRO A 21 -0.07 -15.00 0.18
CA PRO A 21 -1.28 -15.16 -0.62
C PRO A 21 -2.58 -14.97 0.18
N LEU A 22 -2.58 -15.37 1.46
CA LEU A 22 -3.71 -15.19 2.37
C LEU A 22 -4.02 -13.70 2.62
N ASN A 23 -3.00 -12.88 2.84
CA ASN A 23 -3.19 -11.44 3.04
C ASN A 23 -3.70 -10.79 1.75
N LYS A 24 -3.16 -11.21 0.60
CA LYS A 24 -3.64 -10.76 -0.71
C LYS A 24 -5.11 -11.04 -0.91
N GLU A 25 -5.54 -12.27 -0.66
CA GLU A 25 -6.96 -12.67 -0.78
C GLU A 25 -7.85 -11.85 0.17
N ALA A 26 -7.44 -11.68 1.43
CA ALA A 26 -8.21 -10.92 2.41
C ALA A 26 -8.40 -9.46 2.01
N LEU A 27 -7.35 -8.81 1.51
CA LEU A 27 -7.39 -7.41 1.05
C LEU A 27 -8.22 -7.26 -0.23
N THR A 28 -8.11 -8.20 -1.18
CA THR A 28 -8.97 -8.23 -2.38
C THR A 28 -10.43 -8.34 -1.98
N ARG A 29 -10.79 -9.32 -1.13
CA ARG A 29 -12.18 -9.51 -0.66
C ARG A 29 -12.72 -8.27 0.07
N PHE A 30 -11.88 -7.60 0.85
CA PHE A 30 -12.26 -6.36 1.51
C PHE A 30 -12.55 -5.24 0.50
N ARG A 31 -11.71 -5.09 -0.52
CA ARG A 31 -11.88 -4.12 -1.59
C ARG A 31 -13.14 -4.41 -2.43
N ASP A 32 -13.36 -5.67 -2.80
CA ASP A 32 -14.55 -6.11 -3.55
C ASP A 32 -15.86 -5.86 -2.79
N ALA A 33 -15.81 -5.84 -1.45
CA ALA A 33 -16.93 -5.48 -0.59
C ALA A 33 -17.15 -3.96 -0.45
N GLY A 34 -16.42 -3.13 -1.21
CA GLY A 34 -16.50 -1.67 -1.19
C GLY A 34 -15.61 -1.01 -0.14
N GLY A 35 -14.69 -1.76 0.47
CA GLY A 35 -13.64 -1.20 1.31
C GLY A 35 -12.51 -0.59 0.48
N GLN A 36 -11.67 0.24 1.11
CA GLN A 36 -10.47 0.81 0.47
C GLN A 36 -9.20 0.41 1.20
N VAL A 37 -8.19 0.00 0.44
CA VAL A 37 -6.90 -0.46 0.96
C VAL A 37 -5.86 0.65 0.84
N VAL A 38 -5.27 1.03 1.97
CA VAL A 38 -4.25 2.07 2.05
C VAL A 38 -2.96 1.49 2.60
N TYR A 39 -1.87 1.64 1.85
CA TYR A 39 -0.55 1.25 2.31
C TYR A 39 0.21 2.45 2.87
N CYS A 40 0.74 2.30 4.08
CA CYS A 40 1.51 3.31 4.79
C CYS A 40 2.95 2.83 4.91
N THR A 41 3.92 3.58 4.43
CA THR A 41 5.31 3.16 4.48
C THR A 41 6.28 4.34 4.52
N GLY A 42 7.44 4.10 5.11
CA GLY A 42 8.60 5.01 5.01
C GLY A 42 9.25 5.01 3.64
N ARG A 43 8.96 4.01 2.79
CA ARG A 43 9.55 3.84 1.46
C ARG A 43 9.19 4.97 0.50
N HIS A 44 10.11 5.24 -0.43
CA HIS A 44 9.87 6.10 -1.57
C HIS A 44 9.03 5.38 -2.65
N ILE A 45 8.35 6.13 -3.52
CA ILE A 45 7.49 5.56 -4.58
C ILE A 45 8.23 4.56 -5.47
N LEU A 46 9.52 4.78 -5.75
CA LEU A 46 10.33 3.88 -6.58
C LEU A 46 10.52 2.50 -5.92
N GLU A 47 10.64 2.45 -4.59
CA GLU A 47 10.77 1.20 -3.85
C GLU A 47 9.42 0.51 -3.71
N MET A 48 8.37 1.28 -3.44
CA MET A 48 7.01 0.76 -3.33
C MET A 48 6.53 0.19 -4.67
N ASN A 49 6.87 0.82 -5.81
CA ASN A 49 6.51 0.31 -7.13
C ASN A 49 7.09 -1.08 -7.41
N LYS A 50 8.34 -1.35 -7.00
CA LYS A 50 8.95 -2.68 -7.16
C LYS A 50 8.13 -3.75 -6.44
N ILE A 51 7.68 -3.47 -5.22
CA ILE A 51 6.82 -4.36 -4.44
C ILE A 51 5.47 -4.58 -5.14
N LEU A 52 4.83 -3.49 -5.58
CA LEU A 52 3.53 -3.55 -6.24
C LEU A 52 3.59 -4.34 -7.57
N GLU A 53 4.67 -4.18 -8.34
CA GLU A 53 4.90 -4.88 -9.60
C GLU A 53 5.24 -6.35 -9.40
N GLN A 54 6.06 -6.67 -8.39
CA GLN A 54 6.48 -8.04 -8.11
C GLN A 54 5.33 -8.90 -7.57
N ASP A 55 4.56 -8.37 -6.62
CA ASP A 55 3.58 -9.18 -5.90
C ASP A 55 2.12 -8.91 -6.31
N GLY A 56 1.84 -7.80 -7.00
CA GLY A 56 0.55 -7.47 -7.61
C GLY A 56 -0.60 -7.27 -6.60
N TYR A 57 -0.47 -6.33 -5.67
CA TYR A 57 -1.47 -6.07 -4.61
C TYR A 57 -2.56 -5.07 -5.01
N PRO A 58 -3.82 -5.27 -4.54
CA PRO A 58 -4.83 -4.23 -4.63
C PRO A 58 -4.50 -3.10 -3.64
N PHE A 59 -4.47 -1.87 -4.14
CA PHE A 59 -4.40 -0.67 -3.32
C PHE A 59 -5.30 0.40 -3.92
N ASP A 60 -5.74 1.31 -3.07
CA ASP A 60 -6.52 2.49 -3.45
C ASP A 60 -5.76 3.78 -3.14
N TYR A 61 -4.87 3.76 -2.14
CA TYR A 61 -3.98 4.87 -1.82
C TYR A 61 -2.62 4.40 -1.30
N LEU A 62 -1.61 5.25 -1.49
CA LEU A 62 -0.29 5.08 -0.92
C LEU A 62 0.03 6.30 -0.04
N VAL A 63 0.39 6.05 1.22
CA VAL A 63 1.00 7.02 2.14
C VAL A 63 2.48 6.68 2.22
N LEU A 64 3.32 7.51 1.62
CA LEU A 64 4.73 7.27 1.39
C LEU A 64 5.59 8.23 2.22
N ASN A 65 6.90 7.96 2.29
CA ASN A 65 7.87 8.83 2.96
C ASN A 65 7.43 9.21 4.39
N ASN A 66 6.89 8.25 5.15
CA ASN A 66 6.33 8.48 6.50
C ASN A 66 5.24 9.57 6.54
N GLY A 67 4.39 9.64 5.51
CA GLY A 67 3.35 10.65 5.37
C GLY A 67 3.79 11.92 4.64
N GLY A 68 5.02 11.96 4.12
CA GLY A 68 5.51 13.06 3.31
C GLY A 68 4.86 13.15 1.92
N ALA A 69 4.28 12.06 1.41
CA ALA A 69 3.53 12.06 0.16
C ALA A 69 2.31 11.13 0.24
N ILE A 70 1.20 11.52 -0.40
CA ILE A 70 0.00 10.70 -0.53
C ILE A 70 -0.40 10.65 -2.00
N LEU A 71 -0.57 9.44 -2.52
CA LEU A 71 -0.93 9.19 -3.91
C LEU A 71 -2.22 8.36 -3.98
N ASP A 72 -3.00 8.54 -5.04
CA ASP A 72 -4.18 7.72 -5.32
C ASP A 72 -3.83 6.39 -6.04
N SER A 73 -4.85 5.64 -6.47
CA SER A 73 -4.69 4.38 -7.20
C SER A 73 -4.03 4.53 -8.58
N ASN A 74 -4.11 5.72 -9.18
CA ASN A 74 -3.45 6.05 -10.44
C ASN A 74 -2.02 6.58 -10.19
N LYS A 75 -1.58 6.62 -8.94
CA LYS A 75 -0.31 7.21 -8.48
C LYS A 75 -0.25 8.71 -8.74
N GLU A 76 -1.41 9.38 -8.84
CA GLU A 76 -1.49 10.84 -8.88
C GLU A 76 -1.30 11.38 -7.46
N THR A 77 -0.46 12.42 -7.33
CA THR A 77 -0.17 13.04 -6.04
C THR A 77 -1.38 13.82 -5.54
N LEU A 78 -1.91 13.40 -4.38
CA LEU A 78 -2.93 14.11 -3.64
C LEU A 78 -2.34 15.08 -2.62
N TYR A 79 -1.16 14.75 -2.09
CA TYR A 79 -0.44 15.57 -1.12
C TYR A 79 1.07 15.31 -1.23
N GLU A 80 1.87 16.37 -1.07
CA GLU A 80 3.31 16.27 -0.91
C GLU A 80 3.81 17.38 0.02
N LYS A 81 4.73 17.03 0.92
CA LYS A 81 5.40 17.98 1.79
C LYS A 81 6.74 18.37 1.19
N HIS A 82 6.85 19.62 0.75
CA HIS A 82 8.14 20.23 0.42
C HIS A 82 8.77 20.78 1.70
N ILE A 83 10.05 20.47 1.92
CA ILE A 83 10.86 20.97 3.04
C ILE A 83 11.88 21.95 2.48
#